data_AF-A0A1G8SYD1-F1
#
_entry.id   AF-A0A1G8SYD1-F1
#
_cell.length_a   1.000
_cell.length_b   1.000
_cell.length_c   1.000
_cell.angle_alpha   90.00
_cell.angle_beta   90.00
_cell.angle_gamma   90.00
#
_symmetry.space_group_name_H-M   'P 1'
#
loop_
_entity.id
_entity.type
_entity.pdbx_description
1 polymer ?
#
loop_
_entity_poly.entity_id
_entity_poly.type
_entity_poly.pdbx_seq_one_letter_code
_entity_poly.pdbx_strand_id
1 'polypeptide(L)' 'MKEMRRYIIQVDKNGRISLPKEIVKNIHSGLLDFEVHGDKLLAKEPELDYIFIWEKE' A
#
# COMPACT_ATOMS: atom_id res chain seq x y z
N MET A 1 15.57 5.99 -12.29
CA MET A 1 14.46 5.02 -12.14
C MET A 1 13.36 5.39 -13.12
N LYS A 2 12.75 4.42 -13.82
CA LYS A 2 11.66 4.68 -14.78
C LYS A 2 10.35 4.73 -13.99
N GLU A 3 9.71 5.89 -13.93
CA GLU A 3 8.43 6.08 -13.25
C GLU A 3 7.34 5.34 -14.03
N MET A 4 6.81 4.24 -13.48
CA MET A 4 5.77 3.45 -14.14
C MET A 4 4.39 4.02 -13.77
N ARG A 5 3.77 4.75 -14.71
CA ARG A 5 2.41 5.25 -14.53
C ARG A 5 1.40 4.19 -14.98
N ARG A 6 0.59 3.70 -14.04
CA ARG A 6 -0.56 2.84 -14.33
C ARG A 6 -1.84 3.58 -13.97
N TYR A 7 -2.72 3.75 -14.95
CA TYR A 7 -4.01 4.38 -14.74
C TYR A 7 -4.97 3.38 -14.11
N ILE A 8 -5.53 3.73 -12.97
CA ILE A 8 -6.59 2.96 -12.32
C ILE A 8 -7.91 3.50 -12.86
N ILE A 9 -8.55 2.75 -13.76
CA ILE A 9 -9.65 3.25 -14.61
C ILE A 9 -11.03 2.81 -14.08
N GLN A 10 -11.07 1.85 -13.16
CA GLN A 10 -12.33 1.29 -12.66
C GLN A 10 -12.31 1.14 -11.14
N VAL A 11 -13.27 1.82 -10.54
CA VAL A 11 -13.67 1.68 -9.15
C VAL A 11 -14.99 0.90 -9.15
N ASP A 12 -15.10 -0.13 -8.32
CA ASP A 12 -16.34 -0.90 -8.21
C ASP A 12 -17.46 -0.12 -7.49
N LYS A 13 -18.66 -0.70 -7.43
CA LYS A 13 -19.83 -0.11 -6.74
C LYS A 13 -19.62 0.19 -5.26
N ASN A 14 -18.57 -0.38 -4.64
CA ASN A 14 -18.23 -0.20 -3.24
C ASN A 14 -17.02 0.73 -3.06
N GLY A 15 -16.55 1.41 -4.12
CA GLY A 15 -15.38 2.28 -4.02
C GLY A 15 -14.05 1.52 -4.08
N ARG A 16 -14.02 0.23 -4.44
CA ARG A 16 -12.79 -0.58 -4.43
C ARG A 16 -12.03 -0.47 -5.73
N ILE A 17 -10.71 -0.43 -5.60
CA ILE A 17 -9.76 -0.41 -6.70
C ILE A 17 -9.16 -1.81 -6.86
N SER A 18 -9.25 -2.36 -8.08
CA SER A 18 -8.57 -3.61 -8.42
C SER A 18 -7.11 -3.33 -8.79
N LEU A 19 -6.17 -3.82 -7.98
CA LEU A 19 -4.74 -3.71 -8.27
C LEU A 19 -4.28 -4.81 -9.24
N PRO A 20 -3.48 -4.48 -10.27
CA PRO A 20 -2.81 -5.48 -11.11
C PRO A 20 -1.95 -6.43 -10.27
N LYS A 21 -1.88 -7.71 -10.66
CA LYS A 21 -1.07 -8.74 -9.97
C LYS A 21 0.40 -8.33 -9.77
N GLU A 22 0.95 -7.57 -10.70
CA GLU A 22 2.34 -7.07 -10.63
C GLU A 22 2.57 -6.01 -9.57
N ILE A 23 1.52 -5.33 -9.10
CA ILE A 23 1.59 -4.43 -7.94
C ILE A 23 1.41 -5.26 -6.66
N VAL A 24 0.40 -6.14 -6.65
CA VAL A 24 0.07 -6.99 -5.50
C VAL A 24 1.25 -7.82 -5.04
N LYS A 25 2.10 -8.31 -5.95
CA LYS A 25 3.31 -9.08 -5.59
C LYS A 25 4.34 -8.31 -4.75
N ASN A 26 4.27 -6.98 -4.69
CA ASN A 26 5.18 -6.17 -3.87
C ASN A 26 4.56 -5.78 -2.51
N ILE A 27 3.35 -6.27 -2.22
CA ILE A 27 2.66 -6.07 -0.93
C ILE A 27 2.79 -7.39 -0.17
N HIS A 28 3.63 -7.41 0.85
CA HIS A 28 3.97 -8.61 1.61
C HIS A 28 3.02 -8.82 2.79
N SER A 29 2.66 -7.74 3.48
CA SER A 29 1.79 -7.76 4.66
C SER A 29 0.32 -8.04 4.34
N GLY A 30 -0.08 -7.87 3.08
CA GLY A 30 -1.49 -7.82 2.67
C GLY A 30 -2.23 -6.55 3.15
N LEU A 31 -1.52 -5.63 3.80
CA LEU A 31 -2.03 -4.38 4.35
C LEU A 31 -1.32 -3.19 3.68
N LEU A 32 -2.04 -2.07 3.58
CA LEU A 32 -1.50 -0.82 3.09
C LEU A 32 -2.03 0.32 3.95
N ASP A 33 -1.12 1.19 4.37
CA ASP A 33 -1.46 2.50 4.92
C ASP A 33 -1.70 3.47 3.76
N PHE A 34 -2.72 4.30 3.92
CA PHE A 34 -3.13 5.28 2.92
C PHE A 34 -2.92 6.70 3.45
N GLU A 35 -2.33 7.55 2.61
CA GLU A 35 -2.10 8.96 2.92
C GLU A 35 -2.53 9.81 1.72
N VAL A 36 -3.27 10.89 1.98
CA VAL A 36 -3.69 11.83 0.93
C VAL A 36 -2.68 12.97 0.87
N HIS A 37 -1.96 13.06 -0.24
CA HIS A 37 -1.02 14.15 -0.54
C HIS A 37 -1.55 14.98 -1.71
N GLY A 38 -2.24 16.07 -1.38
CA GLY A 38 -2.88 16.93 -2.39
C GLY A 38 -3.99 16.19 -3.13
N ASP A 39 -3.82 16.01 -4.44
CA ASP A 39 -4.73 15.28 -5.32
C ASP A 39 -4.37 13.79 -5.49
N LYS A 40 -3.38 13.31 -4.73
CA LYS A 40 -2.85 11.94 -4.85
C LYS A 40 -3.12 11.13 -3.59
N LEU A 41 -3.45 9.86 -3.79
CA LEU A 41 -3.48 8.85 -2.74
C LEU A 41 -2.14 8.09 -2.78
N LEU A 42 -1.34 8.24 -1.73
CA LEU A 42 -0.18 7.39 -1.48
C LEU A 42 -0.64 6.15 -0.74
N ALA A 43 -0.15 4.99 -1.16
CA ALA A 43 -0.36 3.72 -0.49
C ALA A 43 1.00 3.07 -0.26
N LYS A 44 1.34 2.78 1.00
CA LYS A 44 2.61 2.16 1.41
C LYS A 44 2.33 0.99 2.34
N GLU A 45 3.24 0.02 2.41
CA GLU A 45 3.13 -1.00 3.47
C GLU A 45 3.25 -0.31 4.84
N PRO A 46 2.49 -0.77 5.84
CA PRO A 46 2.65 -0.26 7.19
C PRO A 46 4.08 -0.49 7.64
N GLU A 47 4.69 0.54 8.23
CA GLU A 47 5.95 0.36 8.93
C GLU A 47 5.68 -0.57 10.11
N LEU A 48 6.50 -1.62 10.24
CA LEU A 48 6.48 -2.44 11.43
C LEU A 48 6.88 -1.52 12.60
N ASP A 49 5.94 -1.24 13.49
CA ASP A 49 6.24 -0.76 14.83
C ASP A 49 7.01 -1.87 15.55
N TYR A 50 8.32 -1.93 15.30
CA TYR A 50 9.23 -2.76 16.07
C TYR A 50 9.29 -2.19 17.48
N ILE A 51 8.29 -2.51 18.30
CA ILE A 51 8.44 -2.45 19.75
C ILE A 51 9.40 -3.58 20.09
N PHE A 52 10.69 -3.26 20.23
CA PHE A 52 11.67 -4.16 20.83
C PHE A 52 11.24 -4.40 22.28
N ILE A 53 10.44 -5.44 22.51
CA ILE A 53 10.26 -5.98 23.86
C ILE A 53 11.53 -6.79 24.14
N TRP A 54 12.49 -6.14 24.81
CA TRP A 54 13.61 -6.84 25.41
C TRP A 54 13.06 -7.63 26.59
N GLU A 55 12.65 -8.88 26.36
CA GLU A 55 12.46 -9.82 27.46
C GLU A 55 13.84 -10.07 28.08
N LYS A 56 14.06 -9.44 29.23
CA LYS A 56 15.23 -9.72 30.07
C LYS A 56 14.87 -10.96 30.88
N GLU A 57 15.61 -12.04 30.63
CA GLU A 57 15.64 -13.36 31.30
C GLU A 57 14.70 -13.60 32.49
#